data_AF-A0A498QPR5-F1
#
_entry.id   AF-A0A498QPR5-F1
#
_cell.length_a   1.000
_cell.length_b   1.000
_cell.length_c   1.000
_cell.angle_alpha   90.00
_cell.angle_beta   90.00
_cell.angle_gamma   90.00
#
_symmetry.space_group_name_H-M   'P 1'
#
loop_
_entity.id
_entity.type
_entity.pdbx_description
1 polymer ?
#
loop_
_entity_poly.entity_id
_entity_poly.type
_entity_poly.pdbx_seq_one_letter_code
_entity_poly.pdbx_strand_id
1 'polypeptide(L)'
;MLPCEITVTDRAHPLYGEQLRALSFRRRQGVLRLVVVLPDGTPGMVAADATDVFGSDAAVLAGLATTLSVEGVRRLRSRLARDTGVSS
;
A
#
# COMPACT_ATOMS: atom_id res chain seq x y z
N MET A 1 0.24 3.20 -9.75
CA MET A 1 -0.71 3.57 -10.83
C MET A 1 -1.58 2.35 -11.08
N LEU A 2 -2.89 2.50 -11.08
CA LEU A 2 -3.84 1.43 -11.42
C LEU A 2 -4.45 1.72 -12.79
N PRO A 3 -4.77 0.71 -13.61
CA PRO A 3 -4.71 -0.73 -13.30
C PRO A 3 -3.28 -1.31 -13.33
N CYS A 4 -3.01 -2.35 -12.54
CA CYS A 4 -1.72 -3.06 -12.52
C CYS A 4 -1.89 -4.54 -12.20
N GLU A 5 -0.89 -5.36 -12.56
CA GLU A 5 -0.82 -6.76 -12.14
C GLU A 5 -0.25 -6.84 -10.71
N ILE A 6 -0.83 -7.71 -9.89
CA ILE A 6 -0.42 -8.00 -8.51
C ILE A 6 -0.41 -9.50 -8.28
N THR A 7 0.38 -9.95 -7.32
CA THR A 7 0.42 -11.35 -6.85
C THR A 7 -0.19 -11.44 -5.47
N VAL A 8 -1.01 -12.46 -5.23
CA VAL A 8 -1.49 -12.76 -3.88
C VAL A 8 -0.38 -13.48 -3.10
N THR A 9 0.06 -12.89 -2.00
CA THR A 9 1.22 -13.34 -1.21
C THR A 9 0.84 -13.97 0.13
N ASP A 10 -0.41 -13.82 0.59
CA ASP A 10 -0.88 -14.47 1.81
C ASP A 10 -1.17 -15.97 1.58
N ARG A 11 -0.46 -16.84 2.31
CA ARG A 11 -0.58 -18.30 2.24
C ARG A 11 -1.92 -18.84 2.73
N ALA A 12 -2.64 -18.08 3.55
CA ALA A 12 -3.99 -18.46 3.98
C ALA A 12 -5.05 -18.17 2.92
N HIS A 13 -4.70 -17.41 1.88
CA HIS A 13 -5.64 -17.02 0.83
C HIS A 13 -5.84 -18.14 -0.21
N PRO A 14 -7.07 -18.44 -0.65
CA PRO A 14 -7.33 -19.48 -1.65
C PRO A 14 -6.64 -19.24 -3.00
N LEU A 15 -6.36 -17.98 -3.32
CA LEU A 15 -5.67 -17.55 -4.53
C LEU A 15 -4.16 -17.31 -4.32
N TYR A 16 -3.56 -17.86 -3.26
CA TYR A 16 -2.12 -17.69 -3.00
C TYR A 16 -1.27 -18.07 -4.23
N GLY A 17 -0.37 -17.18 -4.62
CA GLY A 17 0.52 -17.34 -5.78
C GLY A 17 -0.12 -16.95 -7.13
N GLU A 18 -1.41 -16.66 -7.16
CA GLU A 18 -2.10 -16.25 -8.38
C GLU A 18 -1.80 -14.78 -8.71
N GLN A 19 -1.60 -14.49 -10.00
CA GLN A 19 -1.47 -13.14 -10.52
C GLN A 19 -2.85 -12.61 -10.93
N LEU A 20 -3.23 -11.46 -10.38
CA LEU A 20 -4.53 -10.84 -10.61
C LEU A 20 -4.34 -9.41 -11.11
N ARG A 21 -5.29 -8.95 -11.92
CA ARG A 21 -5.31 -7.57 -12.39
C ARG A 21 -6.07 -6.67 -11.42
N ALA A 22 -5.36 -5.81 -10.71
CA ALA A 22 -5.94 -4.79 -9.85
C ALA A 22 -6.45 -3.58 -10.66
N LEU A 23 -7.68 -3.15 -10.38
CA LEU A 23 -8.38 -2.08 -11.10
C LEU A 23 -8.50 -0.80 -10.27
N SER A 24 -8.81 -0.93 -8.97
CA SER A 24 -8.98 0.22 -8.07
C SER A 24 -8.73 -0.16 -6.61
N PHE A 25 -8.50 0.85 -5.76
CA PHE A 25 -8.49 0.70 -4.31
C PHE A 25 -9.84 1.09 -3.71
N ARG A 26 -10.25 0.38 -2.65
CA ARG A 26 -11.37 0.79 -1.79
C ARG A 26 -11.05 0.54 -0.32
N ARG A 27 -11.45 1.47 0.54
CA ARG A 27 -11.46 1.25 2.00
C ARG A 27 -12.82 0.72 2.42
N ARG A 28 -12.85 -0.41 3.12
CA ARG A 28 -14.06 -0.99 3.71
C ARG A 28 -13.75 -1.48 5.11
N GLN A 29 -14.51 -0.99 6.10
CA GLN A 29 -14.31 -1.33 7.53
C GLN A 29 -12.87 -1.07 8.00
N GLY A 30 -12.27 0.03 7.58
CA GLY A 30 -10.88 0.39 7.93
C GLY A 30 -9.80 -0.34 7.11
N VAL A 31 -10.13 -1.48 6.49
CA VAL A 31 -9.20 -2.27 5.67
C VAL A 31 -9.13 -1.74 4.24
N LEU A 32 -7.92 -1.56 3.73
CA LEU A 32 -7.71 -1.24 2.32
C LEU A 32 -7.80 -2.53 1.49
N ARG A 33 -8.63 -2.50 0.46
CA ARG A 33 -8.89 -3.63 -0.43
C ARG A 33 -8.67 -3.21 -1.88
N LEU A 34 -8.23 -4.16 -2.69
CA LEU A 34 -8.13 -4.05 -4.13
C LEU A 34 -9.38 -4.63 -4.77
N VAL A 35 -9.94 -3.90 -5.73
CA VAL A 35 -10.87 -4.47 -6.71
C VAL A 35 -10.01 -5.12 -7.79
N VAL A 36 -10.17 -6.43 -7.98
CA VAL A 36 -9.38 -7.24 -8.92
C VAL A 36 -10.29 -7.95 -9.91
N VAL A 37 -9.74 -8.37 -11.04
CA VAL A 37 -10.37 -9.38 -11.90
C VAL A 37 -9.94 -10.76 -11.41
N LEU A 38 -10.91 -11.59 -11.02
CA LEU A 38 -10.69 -12.97 -10.60
C LEU A 38 -10.38 -13.88 -11.81
N PRO A 39 -9.86 -15.10 -11.59
CA PRO A 39 -9.56 -16.05 -12.66
C PRO A 39 -10.78 -16.43 -13.53
N ASP A 40 -11.99 -16.30 -12.98
CA ASP A 40 -13.26 -16.51 -13.69
C ASP A 40 -13.72 -15.29 -14.52
N GLY A 41 -12.92 -14.21 -14.53
CA GLY A 41 -13.21 -12.96 -15.22
C GLY A 41 -14.14 -12.01 -14.45
N THR A 42 -14.62 -12.38 -13.27
CA THR A 42 -15.54 -11.55 -12.47
C THR A 42 -14.78 -10.57 -11.57
N PRO A 43 -15.40 -9.44 -11.21
CA PRO A 43 -14.78 -8.51 -10.26
C PRO A 43 -14.83 -9.07 -8.83
N GLY A 44 -13.67 -9.15 -8.19
CA GLY A 44 -13.50 -9.59 -6.80
C GLY A 44 -12.86 -8.53 -5.91
N MET A 45 -12.80 -8.82 -4.62
CA MET A 45 -12.08 -8.00 -3.64
C MET A 45 -11.04 -8.83 -2.90
N VAL A 46 -9.79 -8.37 -2.90
CA VAL A 46 -8.68 -8.95 -2.12
C VAL A 46 -8.12 -7.88 -1.19
N ALA A 47 -7.73 -8.27 0.02
CA ALA A 47 -7.12 -7.34 0.97
C ALA A 47 -5.74 -6.91 0.45
N ALA A 48 -5.39 -5.62 0.55
CA ALA A 48 -4.17 -5.10 -0.05
C ALA A 48 -2.88 -5.55 0.69
N ASP A 49 -3.01 -5.97 1.95
CA ASP A 49 -1.94 -6.59 2.75
C ASP A 49 -1.71 -8.06 2.42
N ALA A 50 -2.68 -8.71 1.77
CA ALA A 50 -2.56 -10.08 1.27
C ALA A 50 -1.90 -10.16 -0.12
N THR A 51 -1.43 -9.02 -0.66
CA THR A 51 -0.86 -8.93 -2.01
C THR A 51 0.46 -8.17 -2.00
N ASP A 52 1.23 -8.32 -3.07
CA ASP A 52 2.49 -7.58 -3.29
C ASP A 52 2.29 -6.14 -3.78
N VAL A 53 1.07 -5.58 -3.71
CA VAL A 53 0.76 -4.27 -4.31
C VAL A 53 1.58 -3.11 -3.72
N PHE A 54 2.09 -3.29 -2.50
CA PHE A 54 2.97 -2.33 -1.83
C PHE A 54 4.45 -2.64 -2.03
N GLY A 55 4.78 -3.64 -2.84
CA GLY A 55 6.10 -4.25 -2.94
C GLY A 55 6.24 -5.44 -1.99
N SER A 56 7.22 -6.31 -2.26
CA SER A 56 7.62 -7.35 -1.32
C SER A 56 8.25 -6.74 -0.07
N ASP A 57 8.16 -7.40 1.08
CA ASP A 57 8.79 -6.95 2.33
C ASP A 57 10.27 -6.57 2.14
N ALA A 58 11.00 -7.26 1.26
CA ALA A 58 12.39 -6.94 0.93
C ALA A 58 12.54 -5.59 0.17
N ALA A 59 11.65 -5.29 -0.78
CA ALA A 59 11.63 -4.02 -1.49
C ALA A 59 11.12 -2.87 -0.59
N VAL A 60 10.14 -3.17 0.28
CA VAL A 60 9.64 -2.23 1.30
C VAL A 60 10.75 -1.93 2.30
N LEU A 61 11.52 -2.90 2.79
CA LEU A 61 12.63 -2.66 3.72
C LEU A 61 13.74 -1.80 3.07
N ALA A 62 14.07 -2.06 1.81
CA ALA A 62 15.03 -1.25 1.05
C ALA A 62 14.52 0.18 0.79
N GLY A 63 13.21 0.34 0.58
CA GLY A 63 12.54 1.63 0.45
C GLY A 63 12.33 2.37 1.78
N LEU A 64 12.16 1.67 2.89
CA LEU A 64 12.01 2.25 4.23
C LEU A 64 13.31 2.87 4.73
N ALA A 65 14.46 2.27 4.37
CA ALA A 65 15.77 2.89 4.61
C ALA A 65 15.97 4.22 3.85
N THR A 66 15.17 4.49 2.80
CA THR A 66 15.30 5.68 1.94
C THR A 66 14.13 6.67 2.04
N THR A 67 13.01 6.32 2.69
CA THR A 67 11.81 7.17 2.73
C THR A 67 11.81 8.23 3.82
N LEU A 68 12.76 8.19 4.77
CA LEU A 68 12.92 9.26 5.76
C LEU A 68 14.41 9.63 5.92
N SER A 69 14.94 10.44 5.01
CA SER A 69 16.25 11.07 5.21
C SER A 69 16.25 11.92 6.48
N VAL A 70 17.37 11.94 7.21
CA VAL A 70 17.58 12.83 8.38
C VAL A 70 17.22 14.28 8.05
N GLU A 71 17.52 14.73 6.83
CA GLU A 71 17.19 16.08 6.39
C GLU A 71 15.67 16.26 6.18
N GLY A 72 14.99 15.23 5.67
CA GLY A 72 13.53 15.20 5.57
C GLY A 72 12.86 15.30 6.95
N VAL A 73 13.41 14.60 7.96
CA VAL A 73 12.93 14.67 9.35
C VAL A 73 13.16 16.05 9.96
N ARG A 74 14.36 16.64 9.76
CA ARG A 74 14.66 18.00 10.24
C ARG A 74 13.72 19.04 9.63
N ARG A 75 13.43 18.94 8.34
CA ARG A 75 12.52 19.83 7.63
C ARG A 75 11.07 19.68 8.07
N LEU A 76 10.64 18.46 8.40
CA LEU A 76 9.30 18.23 8.95
C LEU A 76 9.17 18.82 10.36
N ARG A 77 10.16 18.61 11.23
CA ARG A 77 10.17 19.16 12.60
C ARG A 77 10.14 20.69 12.60
N SER A 78 10.89 21.33 11.71
CA SER A 78 10.90 22.80 11.61
C SER A 78 9.56 23.37 11.11
N ARG A 79 8.81 22.64 10.28
CA ARG A 79 7.44 23.02 9.88
C ARG A 79 6.46 22.87 11.03
N LEU A 80 6.46 21.73 11.71
CA LEU A 80 5.57 21.49 12.85
C LEU A 80 5.77 22.51 13.98
N ALA A 81 7.03 22.89 14.27
CA ALA A 81 7.34 23.91 15.26
C ALA A 81 6.84 25.32 14.88
N ARG A 82 6.69 25.60 13.58
CA ARG A 82 6.12 26.86 13.08
C ARG A 82 4.60 26.86 13.09
N ASP A 83 3.98 25.71 12.83
CA ASP A 83 2.52 25.55 12.91
C ASP A 83 2.03 25.63 14.37
N THR A 84 2.84 25.18 15.34
CA THR A 84 2.57 25.44 16.78
C THR A 84 2.82 26.88 17.20
N GLY A 85 3.29 27.74 16.28
CA GLY A 85 3.56 29.15 16.48
C GLY A 85 2.41 30.08 16.09
N VAL A 86 1.17 29.58 15.97
CA VAL A 86 -0.02 30.44 15.89
C VAL A 86 -0.82 30.35 17.18
N SER A 87 -0.51 31.26 18.09
CA SER A 87 -1.50 31.95 18.92
C SER A 87 -0.85 33.22 19.46
N SER A 88 -1.15 34.35 18.84
CA SER A 88 -1.46 35.64 19.48
C SER A 88 -1.87 36.64 18.40
#